data_AF-A0A564FVW6-F1
#
_entry.id   AF-A0A564FVW6-F1
#
_cell.length_a   1.000
_cell.length_b   1.000
_cell.length_c   1.000
_cell.angle_alpha   90.00
_cell.angle_beta   90.00
_cell.angle_gamma   90.00
#
_symmetry.space_group_name_H-M   'P 1'
#
loop_
_entity.id
_entity.type
_entity.pdbx_description
1 polymer ?
#
loop_
_entity_poly.entity_id
_entity_poly.type
_entity_poly.pdbx_seq_one_letter_code
_entity_poly.pdbx_strand_id
1 'polypeptide(L)'
;MLVNHARRLLRRAAEAADLQISIRQKPDLSWPSDHSRLVALESRGDLLRIDLRDGRGTDKACATWQITDRGLANLQHLSGSAV
;
A
#
# COMPACT_ATOMS: atom_id res chain seq x y z
N MET A 1 6.71 -15.86 4.85
CA MET A 1 6.47 -15.66 3.40
C MET A 1 6.02 -14.22 3.14
N LEU A 2 6.90 -13.36 2.60
CA LEU A 2 6.59 -11.96 2.25
C LEU A 2 5.47 -11.81 1.20
N VAL A 3 5.30 -12.82 0.34
CA VAL A 3 4.37 -12.83 -0.79
C VAL A 3 2.90 -12.71 -0.34
N ASN A 4 2.51 -13.35 0.77
CA ASN A 4 1.14 -13.30 1.28
C ASN A 4 0.72 -11.90 1.74
N HIS A 5 1.66 -11.15 2.34
CA HIS A 5 1.38 -9.79 2.80
C HIS A 5 1.30 -8.80 1.64
N ALA A 6 2.19 -8.91 0.66
CA ALA A 6 2.15 -8.11 -0.56
C ALA A 6 0.80 -8.29 -1.29
N ARG A 7 0.40 -9.55 -1.52
CA ARG A 7 -0.91 -9.87 -2.12
C ARG A 7 -2.07 -9.27 -1.33
N ARG A 8 -2.05 -9.38 0.01
CA ARG A 8 -3.10 -8.82 0.87
C ARG A 8 -3.19 -7.29 0.77
N LEU A 9 -2.05 -6.60 0.70
CA LEU A 9 -2.01 -5.14 0.61
C LEU A 9 -2.47 -4.65 -0.77
N LEU A 10 -1.98 -5.28 -1.84
CA LEU A 10 -2.42 -4.99 -3.21
C LEU A 10 -3.91 -5.26 -3.37
N ARG A 11 -4.41 -6.37 -2.84
CA ARG A 11 -5.85 -6.69 -2.85
C ARG A 11 -6.67 -5.64 -2.12
N ARG A 12 -6.22 -5.20 -0.93
CA ARG A 12 -6.89 -4.12 -0.20
C ARG A 12 -6.93 -2.81 -0.97
N ALA A 13 -5.82 -2.45 -1.63
CA ALA A 13 -5.77 -1.27 -2.48
C ALA A 13 -6.74 -1.42 -3.66
N ALA A 14 -6.76 -2.58 -4.32
CA ALA A 14 -7.65 -2.86 -5.45
C ALA A 14 -9.15 -2.92 -5.07
N GLU A 15 -9.48 -3.37 -3.86
CA GLU A 15 -10.85 -3.42 -3.34
C GLU A 15 -11.34 -2.05 -2.82
N ALA A 16 -10.44 -1.09 -2.60
CA ALA A 16 -10.81 0.26 -2.18
C ALA A 16 -11.44 1.02 -3.37
N ALA A 17 -12.45 1.85 -3.07
CA ALA A 17 -13.22 2.57 -4.08
C ALA A 17 -12.34 3.40 -5.05
N ASP A 18 -11.26 3.99 -4.53
CA ASP A 18 -10.34 4.82 -5.31
C ASP A 18 -9.05 4.09 -5.72
N LEU A 19 -9.00 2.76 -5.59
CA LEU A 19 -7.80 1.96 -5.84
C LEU A 19 -6.60 2.37 -4.97
N GLN A 20 -6.89 2.90 -3.78
CA GLN A 20 -5.93 3.52 -2.87
C GLN A 20 -5.88 2.84 -1.50
N ILE A 21 -4.69 2.82 -0.92
CA ILE A 21 -4.45 2.41 0.46
C ILE A 21 -3.81 3.57 1.21
N SER A 22 -4.50 4.04 2.24
CA SER A 22 -3.98 5.01 3.19
C SER A 22 -3.60 4.31 4.49
N ILE A 23 -2.41 4.61 4.99
CA ILE A 23 -2.00 4.18 6.32
C ILE A 23 -1.71 5.41 7.17
N ARG A 24 -2.19 5.35 8.41
CA ARG A 24 -1.92 6.38 9.40
C ARG A 24 -0.82 5.93 10.34
N GLN A 25 0.03 6.88 10.70
CA GLN A 25 1.04 6.70 11.73
C GLN A 25 0.35 6.40 13.07
N LYS A 26 0.97 5.54 13.88
CA LYS A 26 0.47 5.22 15.22
C LYS A 26 0.54 6.44 16.14
N PRO A 27 -0.24 6.48 17.23
CA PRO A 27 -0.14 7.54 18.24
C PRO A 27 1.27 7.69 18.84
N ASP A 28 2.08 6.62 18.78
CA ASP A 28 3.46 6.57 19.23
C ASP A 28 4.47 7.10 18.17
N LEU A 29 4.00 7.77 17.12
CA LEU A 29 4.82 8.24 15.99
C LEU A 29 5.56 7.12 15.22
N SER A 30 5.24 5.86 15.49
CA SER A 30 5.76 4.70 14.77
C SER A 30 4.87 4.36 13.56
N TRP A 31 5.49 3.99 12.44
CA TRP A 31 4.75 3.45 11.30
C TRP A 31 4.39 1.98 11.53
N PRO A 32 3.21 1.52 11.11
CA PRO A 32 2.87 0.09 11.14
C PRO A 32 3.81 -0.69 10.20
N SER A 33 4.01 -1.98 10.46
CA SER A 33 4.83 -2.85 9.60
C SER A 33 4.37 -2.91 8.14
N ASP A 34 3.12 -2.53 7.87
CA ASP A 34 2.61 -2.39 6.52
C ASP A 34 3.23 -1.21 5.76
N HIS A 35 3.71 -0.14 6.43
CA HIS A 35 4.43 0.96 5.79
C HIS A 35 5.66 0.47 5.03
N SER A 36 6.55 -0.25 5.70
CA SER A 36 7.77 -0.78 5.07
C SER A 36 7.46 -1.72 3.90
N ARG A 37 6.31 -2.41 3.94
CA ARG A 37 5.86 -3.28 2.85
C ARG A 37 5.31 -2.48 1.67
N LEU A 38 4.56 -1.41 1.92
CA LEU A 38 4.07 -0.51 0.88
C LEU A 38 5.21 0.22 0.20
N VAL A 39 6.21 0.69 0.95
CA VAL A 39 7.45 1.27 0.40
C VAL A 39 8.20 0.25 -0.46
N ALA A 40 8.26 -1.02 -0.06
CA ALA A 40 8.86 -2.06 -0.89
C ALA A 40 8.08 -2.31 -2.19
N LEU A 41 6.74 -2.28 -2.15
CA LEU A 41 5.89 -2.39 -3.35
C LEU A 41 6.02 -1.16 -4.26
N GLU A 42 6.15 0.03 -3.68
CA GLU A 42 6.45 1.27 -4.39
C GLU A 42 7.80 1.18 -5.12
N SER A 43 8.85 0.69 -4.44
CA SER A 43 10.16 0.49 -5.07
C SER A 43 10.16 -0.49 -6.25
N ARG A 44 9.18 -1.40 -6.29
CA ARG A 44 8.95 -2.35 -7.40
C ARG A 44 8.08 -1.77 -8.52
N GLY A 45 7.48 -0.61 -8.30
CA GLY A 45 6.51 0.01 -9.20
C GLY A 45 5.13 -0.63 -9.15
N ASP A 46 4.83 -1.43 -8.11
CA ASP A 46 3.49 -2.01 -7.93
C ASP A 46 2.51 -0.95 -7.39
N LEU A 47 3.02 -0.03 -6.56
CA LEU A 47 2.28 1.08 -5.97
C LEU A 47 2.92 2.42 -6.32
N LEU A 48 2.11 3.47 -6.38
CA LEU A 48 2.56 4.85 -6.51
C LEU A 48 2.15 5.62 -5.27
N ARG A 49 3.09 6.28 -4.60
CA ARG A 49 2.79 7.16 -3.47
C ARG A 49 2.24 8.49 -4.01
N ILE A 50 0.95 8.73 -3.78
CA ILE A 50 0.23 9.89 -4.33
C ILE A 50 0.02 11.00 -3.30
N ASP A 51 0.01 10.67 -2.01
CA ASP A 51 -0.15 11.66 -0.94
C ASP A 51 0.72 11.26 0.25
N LEU A 52 1.49 12.22 0.76
CA LEU A 52 2.18 12.12 2.03
C LEU A 52 1.83 13.36 2.83
N ARG A 53 0.83 13.23 3.70
CA ARG A 53 0.63 14.19 4.79
C ARG A 53 1.67 13.90 5.84
N ASP A 54 2.81 14.58 5.69
CA ASP A 54 3.70 14.84 6.81
C ASP A 54 2.88 15.60 7.85
N GLY A 55 2.65 15.00 9.02
CA GLY A 55 1.86 15.58 10.10
C GLY A 55 2.49 16.88 10.61
N ARG A 56 2.31 17.99 9.89
CA ARG A 56 2.67 19.34 10.35
C ARG A 56 1.55 19.82 11.25
N GLY A 57 1.60 19.41 12.52
CA GLY A 57 0.67 19.85 13.57
C GLY A 57 0.24 18.71 14.51
N THR A 58 -0.92 18.87 15.14
CA THR A 58 -1.62 17.83 15.93
C THR A 58 -2.19 16.69 15.08
N ASP A 59 -2.08 16.78 13.75
CA ASP A 59 -2.54 15.75 12.82
C ASP A 59 -1.50 14.65 12.63
N LYS A 60 -1.93 13.40 12.78
CA LYS A 60 -1.07 12.22 12.61
C LYS A 60 -0.65 12.09 11.15
N ALA A 61 0.63 11.77 10.91
CA ALA A 61 1.11 11.58 9.55
C ALA A 61 0.31 10.46 8.84
N CYS A 62 -0.06 10.72 7.59
CA CYS A 62 -0.82 9.79 6.77
C CYS A 62 -0.14 9.68 5.42
N ALA A 63 0.09 8.45 4.97
CA ALA A 63 0.66 8.17 3.68
C ALA A 63 -0.36 7.37 2.86
N THR A 64 -0.57 7.80 1.62
CA THR A 64 -1.52 7.19 0.68
C THR A 64 -0.78 6.71 -0.55
N TRP A 65 -1.01 5.46 -0.90
CA TRP A 65 -0.54 4.83 -2.12
C TRP A 65 -1.71 4.46 -3.00
N GLN A 66 -1.55 4.65 -4.30
CA GLN A 66 -2.47 4.18 -5.31
C GLN A 66 -1.86 2.94 -5.97
N ILE A 67 -2.67 1.91 -6.20
CA ILE A 67 -2.23 0.77 -7.00
C ILE A 67 -2.09 1.17 -8.46
N THR A 68 -1.01 0.70 -9.08
CA THR A 68 -0.76 0.91 -10.50
C THR A 68 -1.26 -0.27 -11.31
N ASP A 69 -1.36 -0.13 -12.64
CA ASP A 69 -1.63 -1.26 -13.54
C ASP A 69 -0.66 -2.43 -13.33
N ARG A 70 0.62 -2.13 -13.05
CA ARG A 70 1.63 -3.14 -12.74
C ARG A 70 1.32 -3.86 -11.43
N GLY A 71 0.92 -3.13 -10.39
CA GLY A 71 0.49 -3.72 -9.12
C GLY A 71 -0.76 -4.59 -9.26
N LEU A 72 -1.70 -4.19 -10.13
CA LEU A 72 -2.89 -4.99 -10.46
C LEU A 72 -2.51 -6.27 -11.22
N ALA A 73 -1.65 -6.20 -12.23
CA ALA A 73 -1.16 -7.37 -12.95
C ALA A 73 -0.38 -8.33 -12.01
N ASN A 74 0.45 -7.76 -11.14
CA ASN A 74 1.17 -8.54 -10.13
C ASN A 74 0.21 -9.17 -9.12
N LEU A 75 -0.84 -8.45 -8.69
CA LEU A 75 -1.90 -9.02 -7.86
C LEU A 75 -2.57 -10.21 -8.55
N GLN A 76 -2.91 -10.12 -9.84
CA GLN A 76 -3.51 -11.21 -10.61
C GLN A 76 -2.58 -12.44 -10.71
N HIS A 77 -1.28 -12.21 -10.96
CA HIS A 77 -0.26 -13.27 -10.92
C HIS A 77 -0.16 -13.93 -9.53
N LEU A 78 -0.22 -13.13 -8.46
CA LEU A 78 -0.11 -13.62 -7.09
C LEU A 78 -1.40 -14.26 -6.55
N SER A 79 -2.56 -13.83 -7.03
CA SER A 79 -3.86 -14.41 -6.68
C SER A 79 -4.16 -15.69 -7.44
N GLY A 80 -3.34 -16.02 -8.44
CA GLY A 80 -3.52 -17.22 -9.25
C GLY A 80 -4.89 -17.19 -9.92
N SER A 81 -5.08 -16.30 -10.89
CA SER A 81 -6.01 -16.67 -11.95
C SER A 81 -5.34 -17.79 -12.73
N ALA A 82 -5.60 -19.03 -12.29
CA ALA A 82 -5.69 -20.12 -13.23
C ALA A 82 -6.66 -19.64 -14.32
N VAL A 83 -6.12 -19.50 -15.54
CA VAL A 83 -6.91 -19.41 -16.77
C VAL A 83 -7.87 -20.59 -16.81
#